data_AF-A0A6I9LCZ3-F1
#
_entry.id   AF-A0A6I9LCZ3-F1
#
_cell.length_a   1.000
_cell.length_b   1.000
_cell.length_c   1.000
_cell.angle_alpha   90.00
_cell.angle_beta   90.00
_cell.angle_gamma   90.00
#
_symmetry.space_group_name_H-M   'P 1'
#
loop_
_entity.id
_entity.type
_entity.pdbx_description
1 polymer ?
#
loop_
_entity_poly.entity_id
_entity_poly.type
_entity_poly.pdbx_seq_one_letter_code
_entity_poly.pdbx_strand_id
1 'polypeptide(L)'
;MTEGTQIFLLPTSSLGSTKETMPPAASKAQDSSPLSNRLLIEKQQEEAEWESVNGLLMTHGFKPLCLVKRTDLKDLIVFDKQSSQRMRQNLKMLMEETTRQQSMIRELIEKNQQLKNELQLEQNRAAHQEHRANDLEQIMDSVKSKIGELEDESLNRVCQQQNRIQDLQKEHKLLQMKCQHYKKKRMEQEETIASLQKDIYRFTKEEEERVITQNRVFAYLCKRVPHTVLDKQLLCLIDYYESKLRKFHAQRQCKEEDSQSEEKDYGNLDASPSYKSLLMSLQNQLKESKSKIDTLLGEKLSLQKDLENRPTEHELRLYKQQVKKLEKALKKSIKLQEIIGQKKVDDMEKKDEPPKDSRQQALIDQRYFQVLCSINSIIHNPRAPVIIYKQSKGGAQNFNKDMVQDCGFEHLVPIIEMWADELTSLKGLYKSLKTLSAELVPWHNLKKPDENEGVKVEDLLFMVDTMLEEVENEKESSNMPNFQTLQAIVSHFQKLFDVQSLNGVYPRMNEVYTRLGEMNNAVRNLQELLELDSSSSLCVVVSTVGKLCKIINEDVNKQIKQVLGPEDLQSIINKLEEHEEFFPAFQAFTNDLLEILEIDNLDAIVPAVRKLKVLSY
;
A
#
# COMPACT_ATOMS: atom_id res chain seq x y z
N MET A 1 16.07 13.83 -27.78
CA MET A 1 16.09 15.31 -27.71
C MET A 1 17.09 15.74 -26.65
N THR A 2 18.25 16.22 -27.09
CA THR A 2 19.21 17.08 -26.38
C THR A 2 20.33 17.34 -27.40
N GLU A 3 20.20 18.43 -28.15
CA GLU A 3 21.20 18.91 -29.10
C GLU A 3 22.31 19.64 -28.34
N GLY A 4 23.54 19.16 -28.46
CA GLY A 4 24.76 19.81 -28.00
C GLY A 4 25.47 20.45 -29.18
N THR A 5 25.30 21.76 -29.32
CA THR A 5 25.95 22.62 -30.32
C THR A 5 27.45 22.71 -30.03
N GLN A 6 28.29 22.29 -30.97
CA GLN A 6 29.73 22.62 -30.96
C GLN A 6 30.15 23.27 -32.27
N ILE A 7 30.87 24.36 -32.08
CA ILE A 7 31.18 25.45 -33.00
C ILE A 7 32.46 25.12 -33.77
N PHE A 8 32.42 25.27 -35.10
CA PHE A 8 33.59 25.20 -35.97
C PHE A 8 34.41 26.49 -35.88
N LEU A 9 35.72 26.37 -35.62
CA LEU A 9 36.71 27.44 -35.72
C LEU A 9 37.66 27.14 -36.89
N LEU A 10 37.64 28.01 -37.90
CA LEU A 10 38.59 28.10 -39.01
C LEU A 10 39.76 29.03 -38.61
N PRO A 11 41.02 28.69 -38.89
CA PRO A 11 42.12 29.65 -38.82
C PRO A 11 42.23 30.44 -40.12
N THR A 12 42.01 31.76 -40.03
CA THR A 12 42.41 32.74 -41.04
C THR A 12 43.89 33.09 -40.85
N SER A 13 44.76 32.66 -41.75
CA SER A 13 46.15 33.13 -41.81
C SER A 13 46.21 34.42 -42.64
N SER A 14 46.60 35.51 -41.97
CA SER A 14 46.74 36.83 -42.58
C SER A 14 48.03 36.94 -43.38
N LEU A 15 47.90 37.63 -44.51
CA LEU A 15 48.98 38.25 -45.27
C LEU A 15 49.69 39.28 -44.39
N GLY A 16 51.02 39.34 -44.46
CA GLY A 16 51.84 40.28 -43.70
C GLY A 16 53.26 40.36 -44.27
N SER A 17 53.35 40.88 -45.49
CA SER A 17 54.60 41.31 -46.12
C SER A 17 54.91 42.74 -45.69
N THR A 18 56.09 42.99 -45.13
CA THR A 18 56.85 44.24 -45.30
C THR A 18 58.25 44.07 -44.69
N LYS A 19 59.22 43.71 -45.53
CA LYS A 19 60.65 43.85 -45.25
C LYS A 19 61.11 45.14 -45.92
N GLU A 20 61.46 46.13 -45.11
CA GLU A 20 62.24 47.29 -45.54
C GLU A 20 63.57 46.82 -46.14
N THR A 21 63.90 47.30 -47.33
CA THR A 21 65.26 47.21 -47.88
C THR A 21 65.62 48.55 -48.50
N MET A 22 66.76 49.08 -48.08
CA MET A 22 67.37 50.34 -48.52
C MET A 22 67.72 50.35 -50.03
N PRO A 23 67.87 51.54 -50.65
CA PRO A 23 68.23 51.66 -52.06
C PRO A 23 69.74 51.54 -52.27
N PRO A 24 70.23 50.96 -53.39
CA PRO A 24 71.58 51.20 -53.86
C PRO A 24 71.63 52.35 -54.88
N ALA A 25 72.78 52.98 -54.89
CA ALA A 25 73.15 54.14 -55.68
C ALA A 25 73.13 53.89 -57.20
N ALA A 26 72.87 54.98 -57.92
CA ALA A 26 72.92 55.07 -59.37
C ALA A 26 74.32 54.82 -59.93
N SER A 27 74.40 54.12 -61.05
CA SER A 27 75.48 54.30 -62.02
C SER A 27 75.05 53.98 -63.45
N LYS A 28 74.92 55.06 -64.23
CA LYS A 28 75.29 55.28 -65.64
C LYS A 28 74.79 54.27 -66.70
N ALA A 29 73.85 54.77 -67.49
CA ALA A 29 73.48 54.26 -68.80
C ALA A 29 74.67 54.30 -69.79
N GLN A 30 74.79 53.23 -70.57
CA GLN A 30 75.43 53.23 -71.88
C GLN A 30 74.38 52.80 -72.91
N ASP A 31 74.39 53.50 -74.04
CA ASP A 31 73.37 53.52 -75.08
C ASP A 31 72.99 52.14 -75.64
N SER A 32 71.74 51.74 -75.42
CA SER A 32 71.03 50.81 -76.30
C SER A 32 69.59 51.28 -76.48
N SER A 33 69.14 51.26 -77.73
CA SER A 33 67.88 51.87 -78.17
C SER A 33 66.65 51.43 -77.35
N PRO A 34 65.75 52.34 -76.96
CA PRO A 34 64.62 52.04 -76.07
C PRO A 34 63.63 51.00 -76.63
N LEU A 35 63.60 50.82 -77.96
CA LEU A 35 62.80 49.81 -78.65
C LEU A 35 63.37 48.38 -78.54
N SER A 36 64.70 48.23 -78.55
CA SER A 36 65.35 46.91 -78.41
C SER A 36 65.23 46.38 -76.99
N ASN A 37 65.36 47.27 -75.99
CA ASN A 37 65.18 46.90 -74.59
C ASN A 37 63.73 46.49 -74.29
N ARG A 38 62.74 47.15 -74.89
CA ARG A 38 61.32 46.78 -74.74
C ARG A 38 60.99 45.41 -75.36
N LEU A 39 61.53 45.11 -76.53
CA LEU A 39 61.38 43.80 -77.19
C LEU A 39 62.07 42.66 -76.45
N LEU A 40 63.23 42.93 -75.83
CA LEU A 40 63.96 41.94 -75.03
C LEU A 40 63.20 41.57 -73.75
N ILE A 41 62.64 42.56 -73.07
CA ILE A 41 61.82 42.38 -71.86
C ILE A 41 60.53 41.62 -72.18
N GLU A 42 59.86 41.95 -73.28
CA GLU A 42 58.64 41.24 -73.70
C GLU A 42 58.90 39.77 -74.06
N LYS A 43 60.05 39.47 -74.65
CA LYS A 43 60.46 38.08 -74.95
C LYS A 43 60.79 37.29 -73.68
N GLN A 44 61.52 37.88 -72.74
CA GLN A 44 61.82 37.25 -71.45
C GLN A 44 60.55 37.00 -70.63
N GLN A 45 59.58 37.91 -70.69
CA GLN A 45 58.27 37.73 -70.06
C GLN A 45 57.48 36.57 -70.70
N GLU A 46 57.51 36.45 -72.02
CA GLU A 46 56.86 35.32 -72.72
C GLU A 46 57.54 33.97 -72.41
N GLU A 47 58.87 33.94 -72.31
CA GLU A 47 59.63 32.76 -71.88
C GLU A 47 59.26 32.34 -70.45
N ALA A 48 59.18 33.29 -69.51
CA ALA A 48 58.78 33.02 -68.13
C ALA A 48 57.32 32.53 -68.00
N GLU A 49 56.40 33.07 -68.81
CA GLU A 49 55.01 32.60 -68.86
C GLU A 49 54.90 31.19 -69.41
N TRP A 50 55.66 30.85 -70.46
CA TRP A 50 55.74 29.48 -70.98
C TRP A 50 56.40 28.52 -69.99
N GLU A 51 57.40 28.96 -69.24
CA GLU A 51 58.03 28.16 -68.19
C GLU A 51 57.03 27.85 -67.05
N SER A 52 56.16 28.80 -66.69
CA SER A 52 55.05 28.56 -65.76
C SER A 52 54.03 27.54 -66.29
N VAL A 53 53.64 27.64 -67.57
CA VAL A 53 52.72 26.65 -68.20
C VAL A 53 53.39 25.28 -68.34
N ASN A 54 54.68 25.23 -68.67
CA ASN A 54 55.45 24.00 -68.74
C ASN A 54 55.59 23.32 -67.37
N GLY A 55 55.72 24.09 -66.29
CA GLY A 55 55.66 23.57 -64.93
C GLY A 55 54.34 22.83 -64.65
N LEU A 56 53.22 23.44 -65.04
CA LEU A 56 51.89 22.81 -64.92
C LEU A 56 51.73 21.57 -65.81
N LEU A 57 52.21 21.61 -67.05
CA LEU A 57 52.20 20.47 -67.96
C LEU A 57 53.01 19.30 -67.41
N MET A 58 54.19 19.57 -66.85
CA MET A 58 55.05 18.56 -66.25
C MET A 58 54.43 17.94 -65.00
N THR A 59 53.73 18.72 -64.15
CA THR A 59 52.97 18.16 -63.01
C THR A 59 51.85 17.22 -63.44
N HIS A 60 51.35 17.36 -64.66
CA HIS A 60 50.36 16.46 -65.27
C HIS A 60 50.97 15.38 -66.19
N GLY A 61 52.30 15.29 -66.30
CA GLY A 61 53.00 14.27 -67.08
C GLY A 61 53.13 14.56 -68.59
N PHE A 62 52.86 15.80 -69.02
CA PHE A 62 53.04 16.23 -70.42
C PHE A 62 54.45 16.78 -70.67
N LYS A 63 54.90 16.73 -71.93
CA LYS A 63 56.21 17.27 -72.36
C LYS A 63 56.19 18.81 -72.39
N PRO A 64 57.29 19.49 -72.03
CA PRO A 64 57.37 20.94 -72.05
C PRO A 64 57.44 21.46 -73.49
N LEU A 65 56.81 22.61 -73.72
CA LEU A 65 56.77 23.31 -75.01
C LEU A 65 57.96 24.26 -75.13
N CYS A 66 58.64 24.25 -76.28
CA CYS A 66 59.85 25.07 -76.53
C CYS A 66 59.60 26.14 -77.58
N LEU A 67 60.14 27.35 -77.36
CA LEU A 67 60.12 28.45 -78.33
C LEU A 67 61.22 28.23 -79.41
N VAL A 68 60.81 27.94 -80.64
CA VAL A 68 61.73 27.67 -81.76
C VAL A 68 62.21 28.98 -82.42
N LYS A 69 63.53 29.13 -82.64
CA LYS A 69 64.11 30.29 -83.37
C LYS A 69 63.92 30.12 -84.88
N ARG A 70 63.72 31.24 -85.59
CA ARG A 70 63.28 31.44 -87.00
C ARG A 70 63.97 30.64 -88.14
N THR A 71 64.86 29.69 -87.86
CA THR A 71 65.72 29.09 -88.89
C THR A 71 65.07 27.96 -89.70
N ASP A 72 64.03 27.29 -89.19
CA ASP A 72 63.33 26.21 -89.93
C ASP A 72 61.81 26.37 -89.80
N LEU A 73 61.17 26.94 -90.83
CA LEU A 73 59.75 27.35 -90.81
C LEU A 73 58.83 26.50 -91.70
N LYS A 74 59.32 25.41 -92.30
CA LYS A 74 58.56 24.69 -93.33
C LYS A 74 57.44 23.80 -92.78
N ASP A 75 57.54 23.35 -91.53
CA ASP A 75 56.58 22.42 -90.90
C ASP A 75 56.02 22.89 -89.54
N LEU A 76 56.18 24.18 -89.19
CA LEU A 76 55.82 24.73 -87.88
C LEU A 76 54.71 25.79 -87.98
N ILE A 77 53.66 25.62 -87.16
CA ILE A 77 52.59 26.62 -87.02
C ILE A 77 53.12 27.79 -86.21
N VAL A 78 53.25 28.96 -86.84
CA VAL A 78 53.69 30.19 -86.18
C VAL A 78 52.47 30.91 -85.63
N PHE A 79 52.41 31.07 -84.31
CA PHE A 79 51.40 31.89 -83.67
C PHE A 79 51.82 33.36 -83.69
N ASP A 80 50.87 34.25 -83.98
CA ASP A 80 51.02 35.66 -83.65
C ASP A 80 50.98 35.84 -82.12
N LYS A 81 51.52 36.97 -81.64
CA LYS A 81 51.65 37.26 -80.20
C LYS A 81 50.32 37.11 -79.45
N GLN A 82 49.21 37.50 -80.07
CA GLN A 82 47.89 37.44 -79.44
C GLN A 82 47.36 36.00 -79.36
N SER A 83 47.56 35.20 -80.41
CA SER A 83 47.17 33.78 -80.39
C SER A 83 48.04 32.94 -79.45
N SER A 84 49.34 33.23 -79.35
CA SER A 84 50.26 32.60 -78.39
C SER A 84 49.83 32.87 -76.94
N GLN A 85 49.49 34.12 -76.62
CA GLN A 85 48.99 34.50 -75.30
C GLN A 85 47.64 33.83 -74.97
N ARG A 86 46.70 33.79 -75.93
CA ARG A 86 45.43 33.07 -75.74
C ARG A 86 45.63 31.57 -75.53
N MET A 87 46.55 30.94 -76.27
CA MET A 87 46.87 29.52 -76.09
C MET A 87 47.46 29.24 -74.71
N ARG A 88 48.39 30.08 -74.22
CA ARG A 88 48.93 29.96 -72.86
C ARG A 88 47.85 30.05 -71.79
N GLN A 89 46.97 31.05 -71.90
CA GLN A 89 45.87 31.23 -70.96
C GLN A 89 44.90 30.04 -70.98
N ASN A 90 44.56 29.54 -72.17
CA ASN A 90 43.69 28.37 -72.32
C ASN A 90 44.32 27.11 -71.72
N LEU A 91 45.62 26.85 -71.99
CA LEU A 91 46.34 25.70 -71.42
C LEU A 91 46.46 25.81 -69.91
N LYS A 92 46.77 27.01 -69.39
CA LYS A 92 46.84 27.26 -67.96
C LYS A 92 45.50 27.00 -67.27
N MET A 93 44.42 27.59 -67.78
CA MET A 93 43.06 27.36 -67.24
C MET A 93 42.65 25.90 -67.34
N LEU A 94 42.99 25.20 -68.43
CA LEU A 94 42.66 23.78 -68.59
C LEU A 94 43.40 22.90 -67.58
N MET A 95 44.69 23.15 -67.33
CA MET A 95 45.46 22.40 -66.34
C MET A 95 44.94 22.67 -64.93
N GLU A 96 44.71 23.95 -64.58
CA GLU A 96 44.13 24.34 -63.29
C GLU A 96 42.74 23.69 -63.09
N GLU A 97 41.87 23.71 -64.09
CA GLU A 97 40.57 23.05 -64.03
C GLU A 97 40.70 21.52 -63.89
N THR A 98 41.68 20.90 -64.55
CA THR A 98 41.97 19.47 -64.42
C THR A 98 42.42 19.12 -63.00
N THR A 99 43.28 19.94 -62.36
CA THR A 99 43.65 19.75 -60.94
C THR A 99 42.45 19.88 -60.01
N ARG A 100 41.56 20.86 -60.27
CA ARG A 100 40.35 21.07 -59.47
C ARG A 100 39.40 19.88 -59.57
N GLN A 101 39.21 19.35 -60.78
CA GLN A 101 38.40 18.16 -61.03
C GLN A 101 39.00 16.92 -60.35
N GLN A 102 40.33 16.72 -60.44
CA GLN A 102 41.01 15.61 -59.76
C GLN A 102 40.87 15.70 -58.24
N SER A 103 40.98 16.89 -57.65
CA SER A 103 40.75 17.11 -56.23
C SER A 103 39.31 16.79 -55.83
N MET A 104 38.34 17.29 -56.59
CA MET A 104 36.92 17.01 -56.35
C MET A 104 36.61 15.51 -56.43
N ILE A 105 37.14 14.81 -57.43
CA ILE A 105 36.97 13.35 -57.57
C ILE A 105 37.58 12.63 -56.36
N ARG A 106 38.77 13.03 -55.91
CA ARG A 106 39.41 12.43 -54.72
C ARG A 106 38.56 12.62 -53.47
N GLU A 107 38.08 13.84 -53.23
CA GLU A 107 37.19 14.13 -52.10
C GLU A 107 35.87 13.37 -52.18
N LEU A 108 35.29 13.23 -53.38
CA LEU A 108 34.09 12.42 -53.60
C LEU A 108 34.33 10.95 -53.27
N ILE A 109 35.47 10.38 -53.68
CA ILE A 109 35.84 9.00 -53.37
C ILE A 109 36.01 8.83 -51.85
N GLU A 110 36.73 9.75 -51.20
CA GLU A 110 36.95 9.71 -49.76
C GLU A 110 35.62 9.81 -48.98
N LYS A 111 34.75 10.77 -49.34
CA LYS A 111 33.43 10.89 -48.73
C LYS A 111 32.55 9.67 -49.00
N ASN A 112 32.59 9.08 -50.19
CA ASN A 112 31.82 7.88 -50.50
C ASN A 112 32.30 6.68 -49.68
N GLN A 113 33.63 6.53 -49.50
CA GLN A 113 34.22 5.50 -48.65
C GLN A 113 33.79 5.69 -47.19
N GLN A 114 33.78 6.93 -46.68
CA GLN A 114 33.31 7.24 -45.34
C GLN A 114 31.83 6.90 -45.18
N LEU A 115 30.97 7.33 -46.11
CA LEU A 115 29.54 7.01 -46.11
C LEU A 115 29.28 5.50 -46.14
N LYS A 116 30.09 4.74 -46.89
CA LYS A 116 29.98 3.28 -46.93
C LYS A 116 30.30 2.65 -45.58
N ASN A 117 31.33 3.15 -44.89
CA ASN A 117 31.69 2.68 -43.55
C ASN A 117 30.60 3.04 -42.51
N GLU A 118 30.05 4.25 -42.58
CA GLU A 118 28.93 4.68 -41.73
C GLU A 118 27.68 3.84 -41.96
N LEU A 119 27.33 3.56 -43.22
CA LEU A 119 26.22 2.68 -43.58
C LEU A 119 26.40 1.28 -43.00
N GLN A 120 27.61 0.71 -43.09
CA GLN A 120 27.90 -0.61 -42.53
C GLN A 120 27.82 -0.62 -41.00
N LEU A 121 28.27 0.46 -40.34
CA LEU A 121 28.14 0.60 -38.90
C LEU A 121 26.66 0.68 -38.47
N GLU A 122 25.85 1.47 -39.18
CA GLU A 122 24.41 1.55 -38.92
C GLU A 122 23.70 0.23 -39.20
N GLN A 123 24.09 -0.51 -40.24
CA GLN A 123 23.54 -1.83 -40.52
C GLN A 123 23.84 -2.82 -39.37
N ASN A 124 25.06 -2.80 -38.83
CA ASN A 124 25.41 -3.62 -37.66
C ASN A 124 24.62 -3.20 -36.41
N ARG A 125 24.40 -1.89 -36.20
CA ARG A 125 23.57 -1.38 -35.10
C ARG A 125 22.12 -1.84 -35.25
N ALA A 126 21.56 -1.76 -36.45
CA ALA A 126 20.20 -2.21 -36.75
C ALA A 126 20.04 -3.71 -36.48
N ALA A 127 20.97 -4.55 -36.97
CA ALA A 127 20.95 -5.99 -36.72
C ALA A 127 21.03 -6.33 -35.22
N HIS A 128 21.82 -5.57 -34.45
CA HIS A 128 21.87 -5.75 -33.00
C HIS A 128 20.56 -5.38 -32.31
N GLN A 129 19.91 -4.29 -32.74
CA GLN A 129 18.59 -3.92 -32.20
C GLN A 129 17.51 -4.92 -32.58
N GLU A 130 17.54 -5.47 -33.79
CA GLU A 130 16.65 -6.53 -34.25
C GLU A 130 16.81 -7.80 -33.40
N HIS A 131 18.05 -8.24 -33.15
CA HIS A 131 18.29 -9.39 -32.30
C HIS A 131 17.76 -9.18 -30.87
N ARG A 132 18.00 -7.99 -30.29
CA ARG A 132 17.44 -7.64 -28.97
C ARG A 132 15.91 -7.62 -28.96
N ALA A 133 15.29 -7.16 -30.04
CA ALA A 133 13.83 -7.16 -30.16
C ALA A 133 13.29 -8.60 -30.20
N ASN A 134 13.93 -9.49 -30.96
CA ASN A 134 13.55 -10.91 -31.05
C ASN A 134 13.72 -11.62 -29.69
N ASP A 135 14.81 -11.35 -28.96
CA ASP A 135 15.03 -11.92 -27.62
C ASP A 135 13.94 -11.45 -26.64
N LEU A 136 13.57 -10.17 -26.69
CA LEU A 136 12.49 -9.61 -25.87
C LEU A 136 11.13 -10.21 -26.24
N GLU A 137 10.87 -10.46 -27.53
CA GLU A 137 9.66 -11.13 -28.00
C GLU A 137 9.57 -12.57 -27.47
N GLN A 138 10.67 -13.33 -27.52
CA GLN A 138 10.72 -14.68 -26.96
C GLN A 138 10.46 -14.69 -25.44
N ILE A 139 11.04 -13.74 -24.70
CA ILE A 139 10.79 -13.59 -23.26
C ILE A 139 9.32 -13.25 -23.02
N MET A 140 8.76 -12.32 -23.80
CA MET A 140 7.35 -11.93 -23.70
C MET A 140 6.43 -13.14 -23.95
N ASP A 141 6.70 -13.95 -24.95
CA ASP A 141 5.88 -15.13 -25.26
C ASP A 141 6.01 -16.22 -24.20
N SER A 142 7.19 -16.40 -23.61
CA SER A 142 7.36 -17.26 -22.44
C SER A 142 6.54 -16.77 -21.24
N VAL A 143 6.56 -15.46 -20.96
CA VAL A 143 5.76 -14.87 -19.89
C VAL A 143 4.26 -15.00 -20.16
N LYS A 144 3.80 -14.76 -21.40
CA LYS A 144 2.40 -14.96 -21.79
C LYS A 144 1.95 -16.41 -21.58
N SER A 145 2.76 -17.38 -22.00
CA SER A 145 2.47 -18.80 -21.76
C SER A 145 2.37 -19.08 -20.26
N LYS A 146 3.28 -18.51 -19.46
CA LYS A 146 3.27 -18.75 -18.02
C LYS A 146 2.07 -18.12 -17.31
N ILE A 147 1.66 -16.93 -17.75
CA ILE A 147 0.44 -16.28 -17.27
C ILE A 147 -0.76 -17.15 -17.61
N GLY A 148 -0.88 -17.64 -18.85
CA GLY A 148 -1.96 -18.53 -19.26
C GLY A 148 -2.04 -19.81 -18.41
N GLU A 149 -0.90 -20.46 -18.15
CA GLU A 149 -0.86 -21.63 -17.25
C GLU A 149 -1.36 -21.30 -15.83
N LEU A 150 -0.96 -20.17 -15.27
CA LEU A 150 -1.37 -19.75 -13.93
C LEU A 150 -2.85 -19.38 -13.87
N GLU A 151 -3.38 -18.75 -14.91
CA GLU A 151 -4.80 -18.45 -15.08
C GLU A 151 -5.61 -19.76 -15.15
N ASP A 152 -5.20 -20.71 -15.98
CA ASP A 152 -5.86 -22.02 -16.10
C ASP A 152 -5.82 -22.82 -14.79
N GLU A 153 -4.69 -22.81 -14.08
CA GLU A 153 -4.57 -23.46 -12.79
C GLU A 153 -5.48 -22.79 -11.75
N SER A 154 -5.59 -21.46 -11.78
CA SER A 154 -6.51 -20.72 -10.91
C SER A 154 -7.97 -21.05 -11.22
N LEU A 155 -8.35 -21.11 -12.49
CA LEU A 155 -9.69 -21.48 -12.94
C LEU A 155 -10.03 -22.91 -12.50
N ASN A 156 -9.10 -23.84 -12.65
CA ASN A 156 -9.26 -25.22 -12.21
C ASN A 156 -9.44 -25.32 -10.69
N ARG A 157 -8.67 -24.57 -9.90
CA ARG A 157 -8.85 -24.51 -8.43
C ARG A 157 -10.24 -23.99 -8.05
N VAL A 158 -10.70 -22.92 -8.69
CA VAL A 158 -12.05 -22.36 -8.47
C VAL A 158 -13.14 -23.37 -8.84
N CYS A 159 -13.03 -24.03 -9.99
CA CYS A 159 -13.94 -25.09 -10.41
C CYS A 159 -13.99 -26.25 -9.40
N GLN A 160 -12.83 -26.69 -8.90
CA GLN A 160 -12.76 -27.74 -7.88
C GLN A 160 -13.41 -27.30 -6.56
N GLN A 161 -13.17 -26.07 -6.10
CA GLN A 161 -13.80 -25.52 -4.91
C GLN A 161 -15.32 -25.43 -5.07
N GLN A 162 -15.80 -24.96 -6.23
CA GLN A 162 -17.22 -24.88 -6.54
C GLN A 162 -17.90 -26.26 -6.47
N ASN A 163 -17.25 -27.30 -7.02
CA ASN A 163 -17.77 -28.67 -6.94
C ASN A 163 -17.86 -29.16 -5.48
N ARG A 164 -16.83 -28.90 -4.66
CA ARG A 164 -16.85 -29.25 -3.22
C ARG A 164 -17.98 -28.53 -2.47
N ILE A 165 -18.18 -27.24 -2.74
CA ILE A 165 -19.29 -26.46 -2.16
C ILE A 165 -20.63 -27.07 -2.56
N GLN A 166 -20.80 -27.44 -3.84
CA GLN A 166 -22.03 -28.06 -4.32
C GLN A 166 -22.31 -29.40 -3.63
N ASP A 167 -21.29 -30.21 -3.38
CA ASP A 167 -21.44 -31.48 -2.66
C ASP A 167 -21.77 -31.26 -1.19
N LEU A 168 -21.10 -30.34 -0.51
CA LEU A 168 -21.44 -29.94 0.87
C LEU A 168 -22.87 -29.41 0.98
N GLN A 169 -23.34 -28.65 0.00
CA GLN A 169 -24.73 -28.19 -0.04
C GLN A 169 -25.73 -29.35 -0.18
N LYS A 170 -25.41 -30.40 -0.95
CA LYS A 170 -26.26 -31.61 -1.04
C LYS A 170 -26.28 -32.35 0.30
N GLU A 171 -25.13 -32.50 0.95
CA GLU A 171 -25.03 -33.14 2.27
C GLU A 171 -25.79 -32.35 3.34
N HIS A 172 -25.67 -31.03 3.35
CA HIS A 172 -26.42 -30.16 4.25
C HIS A 172 -27.92 -30.34 4.08
N LYS A 173 -28.43 -30.37 2.84
CA LYS A 173 -29.87 -30.63 2.57
C LYS A 173 -30.29 -32.01 3.07
N LEU A 174 -29.47 -33.04 2.86
CA LEU A 174 -29.74 -34.39 3.35
C LEU A 174 -29.79 -34.46 4.88
N LEU A 175 -28.82 -33.84 5.55
CA LEU A 175 -28.78 -33.76 7.01
C LEU A 175 -29.96 -32.96 7.56
N GLN A 176 -30.33 -31.86 6.93
CA GLN A 176 -31.50 -31.06 7.30
C GLN A 176 -32.79 -31.89 7.23
N MET A 177 -32.98 -32.67 6.16
CA MET A 177 -34.13 -33.58 6.05
C MET A 177 -34.13 -34.64 7.16
N LYS A 178 -32.96 -35.21 7.50
CA LYS A 178 -32.83 -36.16 8.62
C LYS A 178 -33.17 -35.51 9.96
N CYS A 179 -32.68 -34.30 10.23
CA CYS A 179 -33.01 -33.56 11.45
C CYS A 179 -34.51 -33.28 11.58
N GLN A 180 -35.17 -32.88 10.49
CA GLN A 180 -36.62 -32.68 10.48
C GLN A 180 -37.38 -33.99 10.75
N HIS A 181 -36.94 -35.09 10.14
CA HIS A 181 -37.52 -36.41 10.37
C HIS A 181 -37.42 -36.83 11.84
N TYR A 182 -36.24 -36.71 12.46
CA TYR A 182 -36.07 -37.03 13.88
C TYR A 182 -36.87 -36.11 14.80
N LYS A 183 -36.98 -34.81 14.46
CA LYS A 183 -37.83 -33.88 15.21
C LYS A 183 -39.29 -34.30 15.18
N LYS A 184 -39.81 -34.70 14.01
CA LYS A 184 -41.19 -35.22 13.87
C LYS A 184 -41.38 -36.49 14.71
N LYS A 185 -40.47 -37.45 14.61
CA LYS A 185 -40.51 -38.69 15.39
C LYS A 185 -40.49 -38.43 16.90
N ARG A 186 -39.72 -37.44 17.35
CA ARG A 186 -39.69 -37.03 18.76
C ARG A 186 -41.04 -36.47 19.22
N MET A 187 -41.68 -35.62 18.41
CA MET A 187 -43.01 -35.09 18.74
C MET A 187 -44.07 -36.21 18.81
N GLU A 188 -44.05 -37.16 17.88
CA GLU A 188 -44.95 -38.33 17.92
C GLU A 188 -44.74 -39.15 19.21
N GLN A 189 -43.48 -39.31 19.66
CA GLN A 189 -43.18 -39.98 20.92
C GLN A 189 -43.63 -39.17 22.14
N GLU A 190 -43.43 -37.86 22.16
CA GLU A 190 -43.92 -36.98 23.23
C GLU A 190 -45.45 -37.03 23.35
N GLU A 191 -46.17 -37.07 22.22
CA GLU A 191 -47.64 -37.18 22.19
C GLU A 191 -48.13 -38.53 22.74
N THR A 192 -47.47 -39.63 22.36
CA THR A 192 -47.79 -40.96 22.90
C THR A 192 -47.48 -41.08 24.39
N ILE A 193 -46.41 -40.45 24.88
CA ILE A 193 -46.13 -40.40 26.32
C ILE A 193 -47.21 -39.60 27.05
N ALA A 194 -47.62 -38.45 26.51
CA ALA A 194 -48.66 -37.62 27.12
C ALA A 194 -50.03 -38.33 27.18
N SER A 195 -50.40 -39.08 26.13
CA SER A 195 -51.64 -39.86 26.13
C SER A 195 -51.61 -40.98 27.17
N LEU A 196 -50.49 -41.71 27.26
CA LEU A 196 -50.31 -42.75 28.27
C LEU A 196 -50.30 -42.19 29.70
N GLN A 197 -49.66 -41.05 29.94
CA GLN A 197 -49.70 -40.37 31.25
C GLN A 197 -51.13 -40.00 31.65
N LYS A 198 -51.93 -39.52 30.70
CA LYS A 198 -53.36 -39.20 30.92
C LYS A 198 -54.17 -40.45 31.26
N ASP A 199 -53.89 -41.57 30.59
CA ASP A 199 -54.54 -42.84 30.86
C ASP A 199 -54.19 -43.38 32.25
N ILE A 200 -52.91 -43.35 32.63
CA ILE A 200 -52.45 -43.75 33.96
C ILE A 200 -53.12 -42.90 35.03
N TYR A 201 -53.19 -41.57 34.85
CA TYR A 201 -53.86 -40.70 35.80
C TYR A 201 -55.35 -41.04 35.94
N ARG A 202 -56.05 -41.28 34.84
CA ARG A 202 -57.45 -41.70 34.86
C ARG A 202 -57.63 -43.03 35.60
N PHE A 203 -56.84 -44.05 35.27
CA PHE A 203 -56.93 -45.35 35.94
C PHE A 203 -56.58 -45.29 37.43
N THR A 204 -55.61 -44.45 37.81
CA THR A 204 -55.24 -44.22 39.21
C THR A 204 -56.42 -43.63 39.98
N LYS A 205 -57.11 -42.62 39.40
CA LYS A 205 -58.29 -42.03 40.03
C LYS A 205 -59.46 -43.01 40.13
N GLU A 206 -59.72 -43.80 39.09
CA GLU A 206 -60.75 -44.85 39.11
C GLU A 206 -60.44 -45.94 40.16
N GLU A 207 -59.17 -46.30 40.34
CA GLU A 207 -58.74 -47.23 41.38
C GLU A 207 -58.90 -46.63 42.78
N GLU A 208 -58.50 -45.37 42.99
CA GLU A 208 -58.70 -44.66 44.26
C GLU A 208 -60.18 -44.61 44.66
N GLU A 209 -61.07 -44.28 43.72
CA GLU A 209 -62.52 -44.28 43.95
C GLU A 209 -63.04 -45.69 44.28
N ARG A 210 -62.54 -46.73 43.58
CA ARG A 210 -62.86 -48.12 43.88
C ARG A 210 -62.40 -48.53 45.29
N VAL A 211 -61.19 -48.14 45.69
CA VAL A 211 -60.64 -48.42 47.03
C VAL A 211 -61.46 -47.69 48.10
N ILE A 212 -61.83 -46.42 47.90
CA ILE A 212 -62.66 -45.66 48.84
C ILE A 212 -64.04 -46.33 49.02
N THR A 213 -64.67 -46.74 47.91
CA THR A 213 -65.98 -47.43 47.97
C THR A 213 -65.88 -48.80 48.64
N GLN A 214 -64.86 -49.60 48.32
CA GLN A 214 -64.60 -50.87 49.00
C GLN A 214 -64.36 -50.68 50.50
N ASN A 215 -63.51 -49.74 50.89
CA ASN A 215 -63.22 -49.44 52.30
C ASN A 215 -64.47 -49.01 53.07
N ARG A 216 -65.36 -48.23 52.44
CA ARG A 216 -66.64 -47.83 53.04
C ARG A 216 -67.56 -49.04 53.26
N VAL A 217 -67.66 -49.95 52.29
CA VAL A 217 -68.45 -51.19 52.41
C VAL A 217 -67.85 -52.12 53.47
N PHE A 218 -66.52 -52.28 53.46
CA PHE A 218 -65.81 -53.08 54.45
C PHE A 218 -66.03 -52.55 55.88
N ALA A 219 -65.89 -51.24 56.10
CA ALA A 219 -66.16 -50.62 57.39
C ALA A 219 -67.61 -50.82 57.87
N TYR A 220 -68.58 -50.87 56.95
CA TYR A 220 -69.97 -51.20 57.28
C TYR A 220 -70.13 -52.68 57.67
N LEU A 221 -69.48 -53.60 56.95
CA LEU A 221 -69.49 -55.03 57.26
C LEU A 221 -68.81 -55.34 58.59
N CYS A 222 -67.66 -54.75 58.90
CA CYS A 222 -66.95 -54.95 60.17
C CYS A 222 -67.72 -54.45 61.40
N LYS A 223 -68.65 -53.50 61.24
CA LYS A 223 -69.52 -53.02 62.33
C LYS A 223 -70.67 -53.98 62.65
N ARG A 224 -71.00 -54.91 61.75
CA ARG A 224 -71.97 -55.98 62.02
C ARG A 224 -71.28 -57.14 62.72
N VAL A 225 -71.86 -57.62 63.83
CA VAL A 225 -71.44 -58.88 64.43
C VAL A 225 -71.97 -60.03 63.54
N PRO A 226 -71.16 -61.04 63.18
CA PRO A 226 -71.60 -62.12 62.31
C PRO A 226 -72.65 -62.98 63.02
N HIS A 227 -73.92 -62.80 62.68
CA HIS A 227 -75.04 -63.48 63.34
C HIS A 227 -75.61 -64.64 62.53
N THR A 228 -75.32 -64.70 61.22
CA THR A 228 -75.91 -65.66 60.29
C THR A 228 -74.91 -66.76 59.89
N VAL A 229 -75.39 -67.99 59.66
CA VAL A 229 -74.55 -69.13 59.21
C VAL A 229 -73.82 -68.79 57.89
N LEU A 230 -74.47 -68.00 57.02
CA LEU A 230 -73.88 -67.49 55.78
C LEU A 230 -72.71 -66.53 56.02
N ASP A 231 -72.76 -65.68 57.06
CA ASP A 231 -71.66 -64.75 57.39
C ASP A 231 -70.42 -65.52 57.84
N LYS A 232 -70.62 -66.61 58.60
CA LYS A 232 -69.52 -67.50 59.01
C LYS A 232 -68.90 -68.22 57.80
N GLN A 233 -69.73 -68.67 56.85
CA GLN A 233 -69.23 -69.28 55.60
C GLN A 233 -68.48 -68.26 54.73
N LEU A 234 -68.96 -67.02 54.66
CA LEU A 234 -68.30 -65.95 53.92
C LEU A 234 -66.96 -65.56 54.55
N LEU A 235 -66.87 -65.46 55.88
CA LEU A 235 -65.61 -65.20 56.58
C LEU A 235 -64.60 -66.32 56.35
N CYS A 236 -65.01 -67.59 56.40
CA CYS A 236 -64.13 -68.71 56.05
C CYS A 236 -63.65 -68.65 54.59
N LEU A 237 -64.50 -68.18 53.66
CA LEU A 237 -64.13 -68.01 52.26
C LEU A 237 -63.13 -66.85 52.09
N ILE A 238 -63.33 -65.74 52.81
CA ILE A 238 -62.39 -64.61 52.86
C ILE A 238 -61.06 -65.09 53.44
N ASP A 239 -61.06 -65.75 54.59
CA ASP A 239 -59.85 -66.31 55.22
C ASP A 239 -59.12 -67.29 54.28
N TYR A 240 -59.86 -68.09 53.51
CA TYR A 240 -59.31 -68.98 52.50
C TYR A 240 -58.63 -68.20 51.37
N TYR A 241 -59.28 -67.18 50.79
CA TYR A 241 -58.68 -66.35 49.73
C TYR A 241 -57.54 -65.47 50.24
N GLU A 242 -57.63 -64.93 51.46
CA GLU A 242 -56.55 -64.21 52.11
C GLU A 242 -55.36 -65.11 52.40
N SER A 243 -55.61 -66.35 52.82
CA SER A 243 -54.55 -67.36 52.98
C SER A 243 -53.94 -67.73 51.63
N LYS A 244 -54.75 -67.82 50.56
CA LYS A 244 -54.27 -68.08 49.19
C LYS A 244 -53.47 -66.88 48.65
N LEU A 245 -53.90 -65.65 48.91
CA LEU A 245 -53.20 -64.42 48.56
C LEU A 245 -51.89 -64.28 49.34
N ARG A 246 -51.90 -64.53 50.66
CA ARG A 246 -50.69 -64.60 51.47
C ARG A 246 -49.73 -65.66 50.97
N LYS A 247 -50.22 -66.83 50.56
CA LYS A 247 -49.39 -67.86 49.89
C LYS A 247 -48.81 -67.37 48.56
N PHE A 248 -49.57 -66.67 47.72
CA PHE A 248 -49.03 -66.11 46.47
C PHE A 248 -48.03 -64.98 46.70
N HIS A 249 -48.23 -64.14 47.72
CA HIS A 249 -47.28 -63.10 48.11
C HIS A 249 -46.01 -63.69 48.71
N ALA A 250 -46.13 -64.66 49.62
CA ALA A 250 -45.01 -65.40 50.18
C ALA A 250 -44.25 -66.18 49.09
N GLN A 251 -44.96 -66.79 48.13
CA GLN A 251 -44.32 -67.47 47.00
C GLN A 251 -43.63 -66.49 46.03
N ARG A 252 -44.10 -65.25 45.91
CA ARG A 252 -43.39 -64.18 45.16
C ARG A 252 -42.12 -63.74 45.89
N GLN A 253 -42.17 -63.58 47.20
CA GLN A 253 -41.01 -63.23 48.03
C GLN A 253 -39.99 -64.37 48.16
N CYS A 254 -40.40 -65.61 48.37
CA CYS A 254 -39.48 -66.77 48.40
C CYS A 254 -38.83 -67.01 47.03
N LYS A 255 -39.50 -66.69 45.91
CA LYS A 255 -38.87 -66.76 44.58
C LYS A 255 -37.83 -65.66 44.32
N GLU A 256 -37.91 -64.53 45.04
CA GLU A 256 -36.87 -63.48 44.98
C GLU A 256 -35.63 -63.86 45.80
N GLU A 257 -35.74 -64.68 46.84
CA GLU A 257 -34.59 -65.11 47.67
C GLU A 257 -33.99 -66.48 47.28
N ASP A 258 -34.76 -67.43 46.72
CA ASP A 258 -34.28 -68.79 46.37
C ASP A 258 -33.99 -69.00 44.86
N SER A 259 -33.60 -67.95 44.12
CA SER A 259 -33.24 -68.07 42.70
C SER A 259 -31.80 -68.54 42.46
N GLN A 260 -31.43 -69.69 43.01
CA GLN A 260 -30.43 -70.59 42.41
C GLN A 260 -31.01 -72.00 42.36
N SER A 261 -31.09 -72.56 41.15
CA SER A 261 -31.61 -73.90 40.81
C SER A 261 -33.13 -74.06 40.81
N GLU A 262 -33.76 -73.73 39.69
CA GLU A 262 -34.45 -74.70 38.82
C GLU A 262 -35.09 -73.95 37.64
N GLU A 263 -34.31 -73.83 36.56
CA GLU A 263 -34.82 -73.61 35.20
C GLU A 263 -35.64 -74.83 34.78
N LYS A 264 -36.96 -74.67 34.64
CA LYS A 264 -37.70 -75.22 33.49
C LYS A 264 -39.13 -74.69 33.38
N ASP A 265 -39.41 -74.21 32.18
CA ASP A 265 -40.70 -74.27 31.48
C ASP A 265 -41.82 -73.26 31.74
N TYR A 266 -41.52 -71.99 32.07
CA TYR A 266 -42.42 -70.86 31.72
C TYR A 266 -41.68 -69.57 31.32
N GLY A 267 -40.53 -69.69 30.65
CA GLY A 267 -39.76 -68.57 30.10
C GLY A 267 -39.96 -68.30 28.61
N ASN A 268 -41.06 -68.78 28.02
CA ASN A 268 -41.39 -68.59 26.60
C ASN A 268 -42.53 -67.57 26.43
N LEU A 269 -42.22 -66.32 26.72
CA LEU A 269 -42.74 -65.20 25.93
C LEU A 269 -41.56 -64.28 25.68
N ASP A 270 -41.16 -64.19 24.42
CA ASP A 270 -40.15 -63.30 23.88
C ASP A 270 -40.24 -61.88 24.48
N ALA A 271 -39.45 -61.62 25.52
CA ALA A 271 -38.88 -60.30 25.71
C ALA A 271 -37.85 -60.15 24.59
N SER A 272 -38.34 -59.66 23.43
CA SER A 272 -37.62 -59.47 22.17
C SER A 272 -36.11 -59.17 22.36
N PRO A 273 -35.21 -59.77 21.56
CA PRO A 273 -33.76 -59.46 21.52
C PRO A 273 -33.42 -57.96 21.51
N SER A 274 -34.39 -57.12 21.09
CA SER A 274 -34.33 -55.66 21.09
C SER A 274 -34.23 -55.04 22.50
N TYR A 275 -34.93 -55.54 23.52
CA TYR A 275 -34.92 -54.90 24.85
C TYR A 275 -33.63 -55.21 25.62
N LYS A 276 -33.13 -56.45 25.52
CA LYS A 276 -31.85 -56.85 26.12
C LYS A 276 -30.66 -56.15 25.46
N SER A 277 -30.69 -55.99 24.13
CA SER A 277 -29.66 -55.23 23.41
C SER A 277 -29.73 -53.73 23.72
N LEU A 278 -30.93 -53.15 23.87
CA LEU A 278 -31.10 -51.76 24.29
C LEU A 278 -30.60 -51.53 25.72
N LEU A 279 -30.95 -52.40 26.67
CA LEU A 279 -30.44 -52.32 28.04
C LEU A 279 -28.92 -52.41 28.08
N MET A 280 -28.33 -53.31 27.28
CA MET A 280 -26.88 -53.44 27.21
C MET A 280 -26.21 -52.25 26.54
N SER A 281 -26.85 -51.66 25.54
CA SER A 281 -26.43 -50.39 24.92
C SER A 281 -26.47 -49.24 25.92
N LEU A 282 -27.58 -49.09 26.67
CA LEU A 282 -27.72 -48.06 27.70
C LEU A 282 -26.74 -48.26 28.84
N GLN A 283 -26.50 -49.51 29.26
CA GLN A 283 -25.51 -49.84 30.28
C GLN A 283 -24.08 -49.54 29.81
N ASN A 284 -23.76 -49.82 28.55
CA ASN A 284 -22.47 -49.47 27.94
C ASN A 284 -22.31 -47.95 27.83
N GLN A 285 -23.35 -47.23 27.41
CA GLN A 285 -23.36 -45.77 27.33
C GLN A 285 -23.22 -45.12 28.72
N LEU A 286 -23.82 -45.72 29.76
CA LEU A 286 -23.63 -45.28 31.15
C LEU A 286 -22.18 -45.51 31.62
N LYS A 287 -21.59 -46.65 31.25
CA LYS A 287 -20.20 -46.96 31.58
C LYS A 287 -19.21 -46.04 30.86
N GLU A 288 -19.46 -45.77 29.58
CA GLU A 288 -18.64 -44.88 28.75
C GLU A 288 -18.74 -43.42 29.20
N SER A 289 -19.96 -42.95 29.51
CA SER A 289 -20.16 -41.61 30.08
C SER A 289 -19.51 -41.48 31.46
N LYS A 290 -19.56 -42.51 32.30
CA LYS A 290 -18.85 -42.53 33.59
C LYS A 290 -17.33 -42.46 33.41
N SER A 291 -16.75 -43.25 32.50
CA SER A 291 -15.32 -43.15 32.20
C SER A 291 -14.93 -41.78 31.64
N LYS A 292 -15.80 -41.17 30.82
CA LYS A 292 -15.58 -39.83 30.27
C LYS A 292 -15.66 -38.75 31.36
N ILE A 293 -16.55 -38.91 32.33
CA ILE A 293 -16.61 -38.05 33.52
C ILE A 293 -15.33 -38.19 34.33
N ASP A 294 -14.84 -39.41 34.54
CA ASP A 294 -13.60 -39.65 35.29
C ASP A 294 -12.38 -39.06 34.59
N THR A 295 -12.28 -39.16 33.26
CA THR A 295 -11.21 -38.51 32.48
C THR A 295 -11.30 -36.99 32.55
N LEU A 296 -12.50 -36.43 32.38
CA LEU A 296 -12.73 -34.98 32.48
C LEU A 296 -12.47 -34.46 33.90
N LEU A 297 -12.75 -35.24 34.94
CA LEU A 297 -12.42 -34.90 36.32
C LEU A 297 -10.90 -34.92 36.55
N GLY A 298 -10.19 -35.90 35.97
CA GLY A 298 -8.73 -35.93 35.97
C GLY A 298 -8.12 -34.71 35.27
N GLU A 299 -8.64 -34.36 34.09
CA GLU A 299 -8.23 -33.17 33.33
C GLU A 299 -8.55 -31.89 34.08
N LYS A 300 -9.73 -31.77 34.70
CA LYS A 300 -10.07 -30.63 35.55
C LYS A 300 -9.10 -30.49 36.70
N LEU A 301 -8.73 -31.60 37.36
CA LEU A 301 -7.76 -31.60 38.46
C LEU A 301 -6.36 -31.21 37.98
N SER A 302 -5.93 -31.69 36.81
CA SER A 302 -4.64 -31.27 36.23
C SER A 302 -4.65 -29.80 35.85
N LEU A 303 -5.72 -29.32 35.19
CA LEU A 303 -5.88 -27.92 34.81
C LEU A 303 -5.96 -27.00 36.04
N GLN A 304 -6.60 -27.44 37.12
CA GLN A 304 -6.64 -26.69 38.37
C GLN A 304 -5.25 -26.63 39.02
N LYS A 305 -4.50 -27.73 39.02
CA LYS A 305 -3.12 -27.76 39.50
C LYS A 305 -2.21 -26.87 38.62
N ASP A 306 -2.42 -26.86 37.31
CA ASP A 306 -1.69 -25.99 36.39
C ASP A 306 -2.05 -24.51 36.60
N LEU A 307 -3.30 -24.20 36.94
CA LEU A 307 -3.74 -22.86 37.30
C LEU A 307 -3.07 -22.40 38.61
N GLU A 308 -2.97 -23.28 39.60
CA GLU A 308 -2.30 -23.01 40.88
C GLU A 308 -0.77 -22.88 40.74
N ASN A 309 -0.17 -23.51 39.72
CA ASN A 309 1.24 -23.39 39.39
C ASN A 309 1.59 -22.14 38.57
N ARG A 310 0.60 -21.39 38.06
CA ARG A 310 0.84 -20.17 37.29
C ARG A 310 1.16 -19.00 38.23
N PRO A 311 2.20 -18.18 37.93
CA PRO A 311 2.48 -16.96 38.68
C PRO A 311 1.29 -16.00 38.64
N THR A 312 0.89 -15.48 39.79
CA THR A 312 -0.21 -14.50 39.88
C THR A 312 0.22 -13.14 39.32
N GLU A 313 -0.74 -12.32 38.87
CA GLU A 313 -0.46 -10.99 38.30
C GLU A 313 0.29 -10.08 39.30
N HIS A 314 0.02 -10.24 40.59
CA HIS A 314 0.72 -9.51 41.64
C HIS A 314 2.19 -9.93 41.77
N GLU A 315 2.48 -11.23 41.65
CA GLU A 315 3.85 -11.77 41.65
C GLU A 315 4.61 -11.35 40.38
N LEU A 316 3.95 -11.33 39.21
CA LEU A 316 4.54 -10.78 37.98
C LEU A 316 4.94 -9.31 38.15
N ARG A 317 4.08 -8.49 38.79
CA ARG A 317 4.41 -7.08 39.10
C ARG A 317 5.60 -6.98 40.06
N LEU A 318 5.68 -7.87 41.05
CA LEU A 318 6.81 -7.94 41.98
C LEU A 318 8.11 -8.33 41.26
N TYR A 319 8.09 -9.36 40.41
CA TYR A 319 9.24 -9.76 39.59
C TYR A 319 9.65 -8.64 38.62
N LYS A 320 8.71 -7.98 37.94
CA LYS A 320 9.00 -6.80 37.10
C LYS A 320 9.69 -5.69 37.92
N GLN A 321 9.30 -5.49 39.17
CA GLN A 321 9.94 -4.51 40.06
C GLN A 321 11.34 -4.96 40.51
N GLN A 322 11.54 -6.25 40.78
CA GLN A 322 12.85 -6.82 41.13
C GLN A 322 13.81 -6.77 39.95
N VAL A 323 13.37 -7.11 38.74
CA VAL A 323 14.15 -6.98 37.50
C VAL A 323 14.55 -5.52 37.26
N LYS A 324 13.63 -4.56 37.41
CA LYS A 324 13.99 -3.12 37.32
C LYS A 324 15.03 -2.68 38.36
N LYS A 325 15.04 -3.28 39.56
CA LYS A 325 16.08 -3.01 40.57
C LYS A 325 17.42 -3.64 40.16
N LEU A 326 17.40 -4.86 39.61
CA LEU A 326 18.58 -5.56 39.10
C LEU A 326 19.19 -4.84 37.90
N GLU A 327 18.39 -4.42 36.94
CA GLU A 327 18.84 -3.61 35.79
C GLU A 327 19.52 -2.31 36.24
N LYS A 328 18.96 -1.64 37.26
CA LYS A 328 19.57 -0.43 37.84
C LYS A 328 20.89 -0.74 38.55
N ALA A 329 21.01 -1.89 39.21
CA ALA A 329 22.25 -2.32 39.86
C ALA A 329 23.32 -2.71 38.84
N LEU A 330 22.94 -3.45 37.79
CA LEU A 330 23.82 -3.87 36.70
C LEU A 330 24.30 -2.67 35.86
N LYS A 331 23.41 -1.72 35.51
CA LYS A 331 23.83 -0.47 34.85
C LYS A 331 24.82 0.32 35.69
N LYS A 332 24.71 0.29 37.03
CA LYS A 332 25.67 0.92 37.94
C LYS A 332 26.99 0.15 38.04
N SER A 333 27.00 -1.18 37.90
CA SER A 333 28.24 -1.97 37.90
C SER A 333 28.99 -1.84 36.58
N ILE A 334 28.29 -1.86 35.44
CA ILE A 334 28.88 -1.64 34.10
C ILE A 334 29.53 -0.26 34.04
N LYS A 335 28.85 0.80 34.49
CA LYS A 335 29.42 2.16 34.58
C LYS A 335 30.67 2.22 35.47
N LEU A 336 30.71 1.49 36.59
CA LEU A 336 31.90 1.42 37.44
C LEU A 336 33.04 0.67 36.76
N GLN A 337 32.74 -0.37 35.99
CA GLN A 337 33.72 -1.14 35.22
C GLN A 337 34.29 -0.34 34.04
N GLU A 338 33.49 0.50 33.37
CA GLU A 338 33.97 1.48 32.38
C GLU A 338 34.93 2.51 33.00
N ILE A 339 34.59 3.03 34.18
CA ILE A 339 35.44 3.97 34.92
C ILE A 339 36.78 3.33 35.34
N ILE A 340 36.78 2.05 35.70
CA ILE A 340 38.00 1.30 36.07
C ILE A 340 38.80 0.88 34.83
N GLY A 341 38.13 0.53 33.73
CA GLY A 341 38.78 0.25 32.44
C GLY A 341 39.50 1.48 31.87
N GLN A 342 38.92 2.68 32.01
CA GLN A 342 39.58 3.94 31.64
C GLN A 342 40.79 4.25 32.53
N LYS A 343 40.72 3.95 33.83
CA LYS A 343 41.84 4.18 34.76
C LYS A 343 43.06 3.29 34.50
N LYS A 344 42.85 2.05 34.02
CA LYS A 344 43.94 1.13 33.66
C LYS A 344 44.74 1.55 32.41
N VAL A 345 44.24 2.47 31.59
CA VAL A 345 44.94 2.96 30.39
C VAL A 345 45.86 4.15 30.71
N ASP A 346 45.55 4.93 31.76
CA ASP A 346 46.36 6.10 32.18
C ASP A 346 47.49 5.76 33.17
N ASP A 347 47.42 4.65 33.91
CA ASP A 347 48.36 4.31 35.01
C ASP A 347 49.49 3.32 34.62
N MET A 348 50.11 3.50 33.45
CA MET A 348 51.37 2.80 33.09
C MET A 348 52.66 3.53 33.57
N GLU A 349 52.54 4.65 34.29
CA GLU A 349 53.69 5.34 34.90
C GLU A 349 53.50 5.58 36.40
N LYS A 350 53.86 4.57 37.21
CA LYS A 350 54.68 4.65 38.46
C LYS A 350 54.28 3.56 39.47
N LYS A 351 55.31 2.91 40.03
CA LYS A 351 55.23 1.88 41.07
C LYS A 351 54.96 2.47 42.46
N ASP A 352 54.34 1.61 43.28
CA ASP A 352 54.28 1.55 44.74
C ASP A 352 53.16 2.31 45.49
N GLU A 353 51.95 1.75 45.45
CA GLU A 353 51.00 1.68 46.57
C GLU A 353 49.96 0.54 46.34
N PRO A 354 49.71 -0.41 47.26
CA PRO A 354 48.48 -1.21 47.27
C PRO A 354 47.43 -0.57 48.22
N PRO A 355 46.11 -0.84 48.14
CA PRO A 355 45.32 -1.46 47.08
C PRO A 355 43.98 -0.68 46.86
N LYS A 356 43.96 0.44 46.12
CA LYS A 356 42.68 1.08 45.75
C LYS A 356 41.93 0.27 44.68
N ASP A 357 42.67 -0.37 43.78
CA ASP A 357 42.11 -1.23 42.73
C ASP A 357 41.51 -2.53 43.30
N SER A 358 42.13 -3.14 44.31
CA SER A 358 41.60 -4.36 44.94
C SER A 358 40.30 -4.08 45.71
N ARG A 359 40.16 -2.88 46.32
CA ARG A 359 38.94 -2.48 47.03
C ARG A 359 37.79 -2.16 46.06
N GLN A 360 38.10 -1.60 44.89
CA GLN A 360 37.13 -1.33 43.83
C GLN A 360 36.71 -2.61 43.09
N GLN A 361 37.67 -3.50 42.83
CA GLN A 361 37.40 -4.83 42.29
C GLN A 361 36.56 -5.67 43.26
N ALA A 362 36.88 -5.67 44.57
CA ALA A 362 36.07 -6.35 45.58
C ALA A 362 34.64 -5.80 45.68
N LEU A 363 34.43 -4.49 45.47
CA LEU A 363 33.10 -3.89 45.42
C LEU A 363 32.32 -4.29 44.16
N ILE A 364 33.01 -4.48 43.04
CA ILE A 364 32.43 -5.01 41.80
C ILE A 364 32.06 -6.49 41.98
N ASP A 365 32.97 -7.29 42.53
CA ASP A 365 32.76 -8.71 42.77
C ASP A 365 31.63 -8.93 43.78
N GLN A 366 31.52 -8.08 44.82
CA GLN A 366 30.39 -8.08 45.76
C GLN A 366 29.06 -7.74 45.07
N ARG A 367 29.05 -6.80 44.12
CA ARG A 367 27.84 -6.45 43.37
C ARG A 367 27.45 -7.54 42.38
N TYR A 368 28.42 -8.15 41.68
CA TYR A 368 28.15 -9.30 40.81
C TYR A 368 27.65 -10.48 41.62
N PHE A 369 28.25 -10.76 42.78
CA PHE A 369 27.76 -11.77 43.71
C PHE A 369 26.33 -11.49 44.16
N GLN A 370 25.99 -10.23 44.49
CA GLN A 370 24.63 -9.87 44.89
C GLN A 370 23.61 -9.99 43.75
N VAL A 371 24.02 -9.70 42.51
CA VAL A 371 23.21 -9.92 41.30
C VAL A 371 23.00 -11.42 41.08
N LEU A 372 24.06 -12.23 41.18
CA LEU A 372 23.99 -13.69 41.04
C LEU A 372 23.12 -14.33 42.13
N CYS A 373 23.22 -13.91 43.39
CA CYS A 373 22.33 -14.33 44.48
C CYS A 373 20.86 -13.97 44.19
N SER A 374 20.62 -12.78 43.64
CA SER A 374 19.27 -12.32 43.31
C SER A 374 18.66 -13.12 42.15
N ILE A 375 19.45 -13.39 41.10
CA ILE A 375 19.05 -14.26 39.99
C ILE A 375 18.78 -15.67 40.51
N ASN A 376 19.66 -16.20 41.36
CA ASN A 376 19.50 -17.52 41.95
C ASN A 376 18.22 -17.63 42.79
N SER A 377 17.86 -16.57 43.51
CA SER A 377 16.61 -16.50 44.30
C SER A 377 15.35 -16.46 43.44
N ILE A 378 15.42 -15.91 42.22
CA ILE A 378 14.31 -15.91 41.27
C ILE A 378 14.12 -17.32 40.69
N ILE A 379 15.20 -18.03 40.38
CA ILE A 379 15.19 -19.38 39.82
C ILE A 379 14.70 -20.42 40.84
N HIS A 380 15.09 -20.28 42.11
CA HIS A 380 14.73 -21.22 43.18
C HIS A 380 13.39 -20.87 43.86
N ASN A 381 12.63 -19.93 43.32
CA ASN A 381 11.30 -19.63 43.87
C ASN A 381 10.36 -20.83 43.63
N PRO A 382 9.67 -21.36 44.66
CA PRO A 382 8.80 -22.53 44.54
C PRO A 382 7.59 -22.35 43.58
N ARG A 383 7.34 -21.12 43.11
CA ARG A 383 6.32 -20.78 42.09
C ARG A 383 6.90 -20.35 40.74
N ALA A 384 8.21 -20.48 40.53
CA ALA A 384 8.82 -20.27 39.22
C ALA A 384 8.42 -21.40 38.24
N PRO A 385 8.33 -21.15 36.91
CA PRO A 385 7.90 -22.15 35.95
C PRO A 385 8.69 -23.46 36.09
N VAL A 386 7.97 -24.57 36.28
CA VAL A 386 8.48 -25.92 36.61
C VAL A 386 9.48 -26.49 35.58
N ILE A 387 9.65 -25.85 34.43
CA ILE A 387 10.57 -26.28 33.36
C ILE A 387 12.04 -26.21 33.83
N ILE A 388 12.37 -25.30 34.75
CA ILE A 388 13.77 -25.11 35.20
C ILE A 388 14.29 -26.30 36.03
N TYR A 389 13.39 -27.09 36.65
CA TYR A 389 13.78 -28.21 37.53
C TYR A 389 13.82 -29.59 36.86
N LYS A 390 13.37 -29.73 35.61
CA LYS A 390 13.27 -31.04 34.96
C LYS A 390 14.56 -31.54 34.31
N GLN A 391 15.57 -30.69 34.07
CA GLN A 391 16.81 -31.12 33.41
C GLN A 391 17.96 -31.49 34.36
N SER A 392 17.92 -31.19 35.67
CA SER A 392 19.03 -31.53 36.59
C SER A 392 18.93 -32.90 37.28
N LYS A 393 17.86 -33.68 37.03
CA LYS A 393 17.72 -35.06 37.55
C LYS A 393 18.27 -36.13 36.60
N GLY A 394 19.39 -35.84 35.95
CA GLY A 394 20.11 -36.80 35.12
C GLY A 394 21.62 -36.58 35.22
N GLY A 395 22.24 -37.02 36.31
CA GLY A 395 23.69 -36.93 36.46
C GLY A 395 24.18 -36.96 37.91
N ALA A 396 23.95 -38.07 38.61
CA ALA A 396 24.77 -38.37 39.78
C ALA A 396 26.12 -38.91 39.27
N GLN A 397 27.17 -38.09 39.27
CA GLN A 397 28.56 -38.56 39.29
C GLN A 397 29.50 -37.48 39.83
N ASN A 398 29.96 -37.73 41.07
CA ASN A 398 31.28 -37.43 41.61
C ASN A 398 31.90 -36.03 41.38
N PHE A 399 31.83 -35.17 42.40
CA PHE A 399 32.89 -34.18 42.62
C PHE A 399 33.59 -34.45 43.95
N ASN A 400 34.86 -34.84 43.80
CA ASN A 400 35.81 -34.92 44.88
C ASN A 400 35.97 -33.55 45.54
N LYS A 401 36.01 -33.60 46.85
CA LYS A 401 36.25 -32.48 47.75
C LYS A 401 37.75 -32.20 47.74
N ASP A 402 38.21 -31.19 47.00
CA ASP A 402 39.45 -30.47 47.31
C ASP A 402 39.59 -29.13 46.60
N MET A 403 39.59 -28.07 47.41
CA MET A 403 40.28 -26.79 47.26
C MET A 403 40.23 -26.05 45.91
N VAL A 404 39.09 -25.49 45.55
CA VAL A 404 38.94 -24.06 45.14
C VAL A 404 37.54 -23.64 45.59
N GLN A 405 37.37 -22.39 46.00
CA GLN A 405 36.08 -21.80 46.36
C GLN A 405 35.21 -21.67 45.09
N ASP A 406 34.68 -22.80 44.61
CA ASP A 406 33.82 -22.84 43.42
C ASP A 406 32.54 -22.08 43.69
N CYS A 407 32.38 -21.00 42.93
CA CYS A 407 31.22 -20.13 42.98
C CYS A 407 29.98 -20.97 42.67
N GLY A 408 29.11 -21.23 43.64
CA GLY A 408 27.90 -22.07 43.50
C GLY A 408 26.79 -21.49 42.60
N PHE A 409 27.17 -20.95 41.44
CA PHE A 409 26.33 -20.32 40.43
C PHE A 409 26.51 -20.94 39.04
N GLU A 410 27.26 -22.04 38.91
CA GLU A 410 27.52 -22.70 37.61
C GLU A 410 26.22 -23.13 36.92
N HIS A 411 25.19 -23.50 37.69
CA HIS A 411 23.86 -23.84 37.17
C HIS A 411 23.10 -22.63 36.59
N LEU A 412 23.53 -21.39 36.85
CA LEU A 412 22.88 -20.20 36.32
C LEU A 412 23.18 -20.00 34.83
N VAL A 413 24.38 -20.37 34.37
CA VAL A 413 24.81 -20.11 32.98
C VAL A 413 23.91 -20.83 31.97
N PRO A 414 23.64 -22.15 32.08
CA PRO A 414 22.74 -22.83 31.15
C PRO A 414 21.31 -22.30 31.18
N ILE A 415 20.84 -21.83 32.34
CA ILE A 415 19.48 -21.28 32.51
C ILE A 415 19.37 -19.91 31.83
N ILE A 416 20.40 -19.07 31.96
CA ILE A 416 20.44 -17.75 31.31
C ILE A 416 20.57 -17.89 29.78
N GLU A 417 21.36 -18.86 29.30
CA GLU A 417 21.45 -19.20 27.88
C GLU A 417 20.09 -19.67 27.34
N MET A 418 19.41 -20.57 28.05
CA MET A 418 18.06 -21.01 27.71
C MET A 418 17.06 -19.84 27.65
N TRP A 419 17.07 -18.93 28.63
CA TRP A 419 16.20 -17.74 28.61
C TRP A 419 16.53 -16.79 27.45
N ALA A 420 17.81 -16.69 27.06
CA ALA A 420 18.22 -15.91 25.90
C ALA A 420 17.70 -16.56 24.60
N ASP A 421 17.75 -17.88 24.49
CA ASP A 421 17.20 -18.64 23.36
C ASP A 421 15.67 -18.52 23.30
N GLU A 422 14.97 -18.60 24.44
CA GLU A 422 13.53 -18.37 24.51
C GLU A 422 13.17 -16.92 24.09
N LEU A 423 13.93 -15.92 24.53
CA LEU A 423 13.71 -14.52 24.15
C LEU A 423 13.97 -14.26 22.66
N THR A 424 14.95 -14.96 22.06
CA THR A 424 15.21 -14.87 20.61
C THR A 424 14.13 -15.60 19.81
N SER A 425 13.67 -16.76 20.29
CA SER A 425 12.56 -17.50 19.69
C SER A 425 11.25 -16.71 19.73
N LEU A 426 11.02 -15.87 20.75
CA LEU A 426 9.87 -14.97 20.83
C LEU A 426 9.85 -13.94 19.69
N LYS A 427 11.02 -13.40 19.34
CA LYS A 427 11.17 -12.52 18.16
C LYS A 427 10.93 -13.30 16.86
N GLY A 428 11.35 -14.56 16.80
CA GLY A 428 11.05 -15.47 15.69
C GLY A 428 9.54 -15.72 15.55
N LEU A 429 8.87 -16.04 16.65
CA LEU A 429 7.43 -16.26 16.71
C LEU A 429 6.64 -15.01 16.29
N TYR A 430 7.05 -13.83 16.73
CA TYR A 430 6.45 -12.57 16.27
C TYR A 430 6.57 -12.37 14.76
N LYS A 431 7.74 -12.68 14.16
CA LYS A 431 7.91 -12.61 12.71
C LYS A 431 6.99 -13.60 12.00
N SER A 432 6.93 -14.85 12.47
CA SER A 432 6.06 -15.88 11.90
C SER A 432 4.58 -15.51 12.04
N LEU A 433 4.16 -15.02 13.21
CA LEU A 433 2.80 -14.58 13.46
C LEU A 433 2.43 -13.37 12.60
N LYS A 434 3.38 -12.46 12.37
CA LYS A 434 3.20 -11.34 11.43
C LYS A 434 3.02 -11.83 10.00
N THR A 435 3.81 -12.80 9.54
CA THR A 435 3.61 -13.41 8.22
C THR A 435 2.23 -14.06 8.11
N LEU A 436 1.83 -14.81 9.14
CA LEU A 436 0.51 -15.43 9.22
C LEU A 436 -0.61 -14.38 9.22
N SER A 437 -0.44 -13.27 9.94
CA SER A 437 -1.39 -12.15 9.96
C SER A 437 -1.56 -11.51 8.58
N ALA A 438 -0.46 -11.38 7.83
CA ALA A 438 -0.50 -10.80 6.50
C ALA A 438 -1.18 -11.74 5.48
N GLU A 439 -1.18 -13.04 5.75
CA GLU A 439 -1.80 -14.07 4.92
C GLU A 439 -3.28 -14.28 5.26
N LEU A 440 -3.63 -14.32 6.55
CA LEU A 440 -4.99 -14.55 7.02
C LEU A 440 -5.84 -13.27 7.09
N VAL A 441 -5.24 -12.13 7.44
CA VAL A 441 -5.96 -10.85 7.54
C VAL A 441 -5.14 -9.69 6.93
N PRO A 442 -5.08 -9.60 5.58
CA PRO A 442 -4.23 -8.63 4.88
C PRO A 442 -4.60 -7.16 5.12
N TRP A 443 -5.83 -6.90 5.57
CA TRP A 443 -6.37 -5.57 5.86
C TRP A 443 -5.93 -5.01 7.22
N HIS A 444 -5.36 -5.85 8.10
CA HIS A 444 -4.82 -5.40 9.39
C HIS A 444 -3.39 -4.89 9.25
N ASN A 445 -3.26 -3.56 9.25
CA ASN A 445 -1.96 -2.90 9.34
C ASN A 445 -1.47 -2.93 10.80
N LEU A 446 -0.93 -4.06 11.23
CA LEU A 446 -0.26 -4.17 12.52
C LEU A 446 0.96 -3.23 12.51
N LYS A 447 0.85 -2.15 13.31
CA LYS A 447 1.93 -1.17 13.49
C LYS A 447 3.22 -1.89 13.85
N LYS A 448 4.32 -1.51 13.21
CA LYS A 448 5.66 -1.99 13.61
C LYS A 448 5.87 -1.63 15.09
N PRO A 449 6.28 -2.57 15.96
CA PRO A 449 6.74 -2.21 17.28
C PRO A 449 7.97 -1.32 17.10
N ASP A 450 8.01 -0.26 17.88
CA ASP A 450 9.13 0.67 17.93
C ASP A 450 10.39 -0.12 18.26
N GLU A 451 11.51 0.10 17.54
CA GLU A 451 12.71 -0.74 17.66
C GLU A 451 13.31 -0.76 19.09
N ASN A 452 12.87 0.16 19.95
CA ASN A 452 13.26 0.29 21.35
C ASN A 452 12.38 -0.52 22.34
N GLU A 453 11.20 -1.00 21.96
CA GLU A 453 10.33 -1.82 22.82
C GLU A 453 10.41 -3.29 22.40
N GLY A 454 11.04 -4.11 23.23
CA GLY A 454 11.11 -5.56 23.00
C GLY A 454 9.71 -6.18 22.91
N VAL A 455 9.53 -7.12 21.98
CA VAL A 455 8.28 -7.87 21.78
C VAL A 455 7.81 -8.49 23.10
N LYS A 456 6.61 -8.15 23.56
CA LYS A 456 6.02 -8.73 24.77
C LYS A 456 5.08 -9.88 24.42
N VAL A 457 4.93 -10.83 25.34
CA VAL A 457 4.01 -11.97 25.17
C VAL A 457 2.57 -11.49 25.13
N GLU A 458 2.25 -10.42 25.87
CA GLU A 458 0.95 -9.77 25.86
C GLU A 458 0.57 -9.25 24.45
N ASP A 459 1.54 -8.72 23.70
CA ASP A 459 1.33 -8.20 22.34
C ASP A 459 1.09 -9.33 21.32
N LEU A 460 1.76 -10.48 21.52
CA LEU A 460 1.56 -11.68 20.71
C LEU A 460 0.19 -12.32 20.95
N LEU A 461 -0.21 -12.41 22.22
CA LEU A 461 -1.52 -12.94 22.59
C LEU A 461 -2.63 -12.07 21.99
N PHE A 462 -2.53 -10.75 22.12
CA PHE A 462 -3.47 -9.81 21.51
C PHE A 462 -3.55 -9.98 19.98
N MET A 463 -2.41 -10.19 19.32
CA MET A 463 -2.35 -10.42 17.88
C MET A 463 -3.03 -11.73 17.45
N VAL A 464 -2.89 -12.81 18.23
CA VAL A 464 -3.59 -14.08 18.00
C VAL A 464 -5.09 -13.95 18.25
N ASP A 465 -5.49 -13.32 19.36
CA ASP A 465 -6.90 -13.13 19.71
C ASP A 465 -7.62 -12.27 18.67
N THR A 466 -6.97 -11.22 18.17
CA THR A 466 -7.49 -10.37 17.08
C THR A 466 -7.69 -11.18 15.79
N MET A 467 -6.71 -12.02 15.41
CA MET A 467 -6.86 -12.90 14.24
C MET A 467 -7.98 -13.93 14.41
N LEU A 468 -8.13 -14.50 15.60
CA LEU A 468 -9.18 -15.47 15.89
C LEU A 468 -10.56 -14.83 15.82
N GLU A 469 -10.73 -13.64 16.42
CA GLU A 469 -11.98 -12.90 16.39
C GLU A 469 -12.38 -12.51 14.95
N GLU A 470 -11.42 -12.11 14.12
CA GLU A 470 -11.67 -11.74 12.72
C GLU A 470 -11.95 -12.93 11.81
N VAL A 471 -11.26 -14.05 12.00
CA VAL A 471 -11.57 -15.31 11.29
C VAL A 471 -12.94 -15.86 11.71
N GLU A 472 -13.37 -15.62 12.95
CA GLU A 472 -14.70 -16.01 13.42
C GLU A 472 -15.80 -15.10 12.85
N ASN A 473 -15.51 -13.80 12.70
CA ASN A 473 -16.40 -12.80 12.10
C ASN A 473 -16.54 -12.90 10.57
N GLU A 474 -15.63 -13.57 9.85
CA GLU A 474 -15.76 -13.85 8.40
C GLU A 474 -17.05 -14.62 8.04
N LYS A 475 -17.67 -15.33 9.00
CA LYS A 475 -18.97 -15.99 8.79
C LYS A 475 -20.14 -15.01 8.68
N GLU A 476 -20.01 -13.78 9.18
CA GLU A 476 -21.05 -12.74 9.10
C GLU A 476 -20.73 -11.62 8.10
N SER A 477 -19.46 -11.45 7.70
CA SER A 477 -19.01 -10.35 6.81
C SER A 477 -18.77 -10.76 5.34
N SER A 478 -19.45 -11.78 4.82
CA SER A 478 -19.29 -12.28 3.43
C SER A 478 -19.60 -11.28 2.31
N ASN A 479 -19.87 -10.01 2.64
CA ASN A 479 -20.19 -8.93 1.71
C ASN A 479 -19.16 -7.79 1.73
N MET A 480 -17.96 -7.97 2.28
CA MET A 480 -16.91 -6.95 2.14
C MET A 480 -16.28 -7.05 0.74
N PRO A 481 -16.43 -6.02 -0.12
CA PRO A 481 -15.89 -6.08 -1.47
C PRO A 481 -14.36 -6.18 -1.45
N ASN A 482 -13.80 -6.92 -2.41
CA ASN A 482 -12.35 -7.08 -2.63
C ASN A 482 -11.63 -5.73 -2.46
N PHE A 483 -10.45 -5.73 -1.82
CA PHE A 483 -9.59 -4.55 -1.63
C PHE A 483 -9.39 -3.76 -2.93
N GLN A 484 -9.28 -4.43 -4.09
CA GLN A 484 -9.23 -3.75 -5.39
C GLN A 484 -10.52 -3.00 -5.74
N THR A 485 -11.68 -3.56 -5.42
CA THR A 485 -12.98 -2.90 -5.60
C THR A 485 -13.12 -1.72 -4.65
N LEU A 486 -12.70 -1.86 -3.39
CA LEU A 486 -12.67 -0.76 -2.42
C LEU A 486 -11.72 0.36 -2.85
N GLN A 487 -10.53 0.02 -3.34
CA GLN A 487 -9.57 0.98 -3.88
C GLN A 487 -10.10 1.67 -5.14
N ALA A 488 -10.81 0.95 -6.01
CA ALA A 488 -11.48 1.52 -7.17
C ALA A 488 -12.60 2.49 -6.75
N ILE A 489 -13.40 2.14 -5.74
CA ILE A 489 -14.43 3.02 -5.16
C ILE A 489 -13.79 4.27 -4.56
N VAL A 490 -12.74 4.13 -3.75
CA VAL A 490 -12.00 5.25 -3.17
C VAL A 490 -11.41 6.15 -4.27
N SER A 491 -10.81 5.56 -5.29
CA SER A 491 -10.28 6.29 -6.46
C SER A 491 -11.39 7.01 -7.24
N HIS A 492 -12.57 6.42 -7.32
CA HIS A 492 -13.73 7.04 -7.97
C HIS A 492 -14.21 8.27 -7.19
N PHE A 493 -14.33 8.18 -5.87
CA PHE A 493 -14.70 9.32 -5.02
C PHE A 493 -13.63 10.44 -5.04
N GLN A 494 -12.35 10.07 -5.06
CA GLN A 494 -11.24 11.01 -5.23
C GLN A 494 -11.32 11.76 -6.57
N LYS A 495 -11.67 11.09 -7.67
CA LYS A 495 -11.89 11.74 -8.97
C LYS A 495 -13.17 12.58 -9.02
N LEU A 496 -14.27 12.10 -8.43
CA LEU A 496 -15.56 12.79 -8.45
C LEU A 496 -15.49 14.14 -7.73
N PHE A 497 -14.77 14.20 -6.62
CA PHE A 497 -14.59 15.40 -5.82
C PHE A 497 -13.27 16.14 -6.08
N ASP A 498 -12.43 15.64 -7.00
CA ASP A 498 -11.11 16.20 -7.36
C ASP A 498 -10.17 16.38 -6.14
N VAL A 499 -9.97 15.29 -5.39
CA VAL A 499 -9.18 15.28 -4.14
C VAL A 499 -8.14 14.17 -4.16
N GLN A 500 -6.90 14.49 -3.76
CA GLN A 500 -5.77 13.54 -3.73
C GLN A 500 -5.85 12.50 -2.59
N SER A 501 -6.71 12.69 -1.57
CA SER A 501 -6.86 11.80 -0.42
C SER A 501 -8.31 11.67 0.03
N LEU A 502 -8.68 10.51 0.59
CA LEU A 502 -10.04 10.26 1.10
C LEU A 502 -10.45 11.26 2.19
N ASN A 503 -9.48 11.72 3.00
CA ASN A 503 -9.72 12.69 4.06
C ASN A 503 -10.20 14.06 3.54
N GLY A 504 -9.84 14.44 2.30
CA GLY A 504 -10.33 15.68 1.71
C GLY A 504 -11.70 15.54 1.01
N VAL A 505 -12.22 14.32 0.83
CA VAL A 505 -13.53 14.10 0.21
C VAL A 505 -14.65 14.67 1.07
N TYR A 506 -14.60 14.46 2.39
CA TYR A 506 -15.63 14.98 3.30
C TYR A 506 -15.65 16.52 3.38
N PRO A 507 -14.50 17.21 3.56
CA PRO A 507 -14.43 18.67 3.44
C PRO A 507 -14.96 19.18 2.10
N ARG A 508 -14.57 18.55 0.99
CA ARG A 508 -14.98 18.98 -0.35
C ARG A 508 -16.46 18.75 -0.61
N MET A 509 -17.01 17.63 -0.13
CA MET A 509 -18.44 17.35 -0.17
C MET A 509 -19.23 18.39 0.63
N ASN A 510 -18.77 18.75 1.83
CA ASN A 510 -19.42 19.77 2.64
C ASN A 510 -19.35 21.16 1.97
N GLU A 511 -18.24 21.47 1.28
CA GLU A 511 -18.13 22.67 0.46
C GLU A 511 -19.12 22.66 -0.70
N VAL A 512 -19.28 21.54 -1.41
CA VAL A 512 -20.29 21.40 -2.48
C VAL A 512 -21.70 21.58 -1.93
N TYR A 513 -22.04 20.99 -0.78
CA TYR A 513 -23.34 21.21 -0.14
C TYR A 513 -23.56 22.66 0.28
N THR A 514 -22.52 23.31 0.82
CA THR A 514 -22.57 24.73 1.20
C THR A 514 -22.79 25.61 -0.03
N ARG A 515 -22.01 25.38 -1.11
CA ARG A 515 -22.13 26.10 -2.39
C ARG A 515 -23.48 25.87 -3.07
N LEU A 516 -24.01 24.65 -3.03
CA LEU A 516 -25.32 24.34 -3.56
C LEU A 516 -26.42 25.04 -2.74
N GLY A 517 -26.28 25.08 -1.41
CA GLY A 517 -27.16 25.83 -0.53
C GLY A 517 -27.13 27.33 -0.82
N GLU A 518 -25.93 27.92 -0.95
CA GLU A 518 -25.72 29.32 -1.35
C GLU A 518 -26.35 29.62 -2.71
N MET A 519 -26.13 28.75 -3.71
CA MET A 519 -26.67 28.91 -5.06
C MET A 519 -28.20 28.80 -5.07
N ASN A 520 -28.77 27.81 -4.39
CA ASN A 520 -30.22 27.69 -4.28
C ASN A 520 -30.83 28.88 -3.54
N ASN A 521 -30.14 29.42 -2.52
CA ASN A 521 -30.58 30.64 -1.84
C ASN A 521 -30.50 31.86 -2.76
N ALA A 522 -29.42 32.02 -3.54
CA ALA A 522 -29.29 33.09 -4.52
C ALA A 522 -30.36 33.00 -5.62
N VAL A 523 -30.64 31.79 -6.11
CA VAL A 523 -31.70 31.54 -7.10
C VAL A 523 -33.08 31.87 -6.55
N ARG A 524 -33.37 31.47 -5.30
CA ARG A 524 -34.61 31.83 -4.61
C ARG A 524 -34.73 33.35 -4.44
N ASN A 525 -33.68 34.03 -4.00
CA ASN A 525 -33.67 35.49 -3.88
C ASN A 525 -33.91 36.16 -5.24
N LEU A 526 -33.32 35.64 -6.32
CA LEU A 526 -33.56 36.14 -7.68
C LEU A 526 -34.99 35.84 -8.14
N GLN A 527 -35.56 34.68 -7.81
CA GLN A 527 -36.96 34.36 -8.11
C GLN A 527 -37.91 35.29 -7.37
N GLU A 528 -37.67 35.56 -6.09
CA GLU A 528 -38.44 36.52 -5.29
C GLU A 528 -38.35 37.94 -5.87
N LEU A 529 -37.14 38.40 -6.19
CA LEU A 529 -36.92 39.74 -6.78
C LEU A 529 -37.57 39.90 -8.17
N LEU A 530 -37.69 38.80 -8.91
CA LEU A 530 -38.29 38.76 -10.25
C LEU A 530 -39.76 38.32 -10.23
N GLU A 531 -40.34 38.11 -9.05
CA GLU A 531 -41.71 37.62 -8.84
C GLU A 531 -42.03 36.33 -9.63
N LEU A 532 -41.04 35.46 -9.80
CA LEU A 532 -41.18 34.17 -10.46
C LEU A 532 -41.66 33.11 -9.45
N ASP A 533 -42.47 32.17 -9.89
CA ASP A 533 -42.93 31.08 -9.02
C ASP A 533 -41.73 30.27 -8.50
N SER A 534 -41.80 29.85 -7.24
CA SER A 534 -40.77 29.07 -6.53
C SER A 534 -40.42 27.73 -7.20
N SER A 535 -41.27 27.26 -8.12
CA SER A 535 -41.06 26.07 -8.94
C SER A 535 -40.31 26.32 -10.26
N SER A 536 -39.98 27.59 -10.57
CA SER A 536 -39.36 28.00 -11.83
C SER A 536 -37.96 27.40 -11.98
N SER A 537 -37.66 26.83 -13.15
CA SER A 537 -36.35 26.24 -13.41
C SER A 537 -35.24 27.30 -13.47
N LEU A 538 -34.00 26.91 -13.12
CA LEU A 538 -32.82 27.77 -13.15
C LEU A 538 -32.62 28.46 -14.51
N CYS A 539 -32.91 27.76 -15.60
CA CYS A 539 -32.82 28.29 -16.96
C CYS A 539 -33.80 29.46 -17.18
N VAL A 540 -35.02 29.36 -16.64
CA VAL A 540 -36.02 30.44 -16.74
C VAL A 540 -35.56 31.67 -15.95
N VAL A 541 -35.02 31.50 -14.74
CA VAL A 541 -34.46 32.58 -13.92
C VAL A 541 -33.30 33.27 -14.65
N VAL A 542 -32.34 32.51 -15.19
CA VAL A 542 -31.20 33.10 -15.94
C VAL A 542 -31.67 33.79 -17.22
N SER A 543 -32.65 33.23 -17.93
CA SER A 543 -33.17 33.84 -19.17
C SER A 543 -33.96 35.13 -18.92
N THR A 544 -34.66 35.24 -17.79
CA THR A 544 -35.40 36.44 -17.40
C THR A 544 -34.46 37.54 -16.93
N VAL A 545 -33.43 37.20 -16.13
CA VAL A 545 -32.31 38.11 -15.82
C VAL A 545 -31.62 38.56 -17.11
N GLY A 546 -31.35 37.64 -18.04
CA GLY A 546 -30.75 37.97 -19.33
C GLY A 546 -31.61 38.90 -20.19
N LYS A 547 -32.94 38.73 -20.16
CA LYS A 547 -33.88 39.66 -20.82
C LYS A 547 -33.89 41.03 -20.15
N LEU A 548 -33.88 41.09 -18.82
CA LEU A 548 -33.79 42.34 -18.06
C LEU A 548 -32.48 43.08 -18.35
N CYS A 549 -31.34 42.37 -18.35
CA CYS A 549 -30.06 42.96 -18.73
C CYS A 549 -30.09 43.47 -20.17
N LYS A 550 -30.75 42.77 -21.11
CA LYS A 550 -30.92 43.28 -22.48
C LYS A 550 -31.79 44.53 -22.52
N ILE A 551 -32.91 44.56 -21.79
CA ILE A 551 -33.80 45.73 -21.73
C ILE A 551 -33.07 46.92 -21.15
N ILE A 552 -32.36 46.74 -20.04
CA ILE A 552 -31.54 47.80 -19.41
C ILE A 552 -30.44 48.25 -20.36
N ASN A 553 -29.75 47.32 -21.02
CA ASN A 553 -28.67 47.67 -21.95
C ASN A 553 -29.21 48.35 -23.23
N GLU A 554 -30.38 47.97 -23.71
CA GLU A 554 -31.07 48.65 -24.81
C GLU A 554 -31.57 50.03 -24.40
N ASP A 555 -32.05 50.20 -23.16
CA ASP A 555 -32.48 51.49 -22.62
C ASP A 555 -31.28 52.41 -22.40
N VAL A 556 -30.20 51.92 -21.78
CA VAL A 556 -28.93 52.63 -21.64
C VAL A 556 -28.36 52.96 -23.01
N ASN A 557 -28.37 52.03 -23.98
CA ASN A 557 -27.95 52.33 -25.35
C ASN A 557 -28.85 53.38 -26.01
N LYS A 558 -30.17 53.40 -25.76
CA LYS A 558 -31.06 54.45 -26.25
C LYS A 558 -30.78 55.79 -25.60
N GLN A 559 -30.53 55.83 -24.29
CA GLN A 559 -30.11 57.03 -23.56
C GLN A 559 -28.76 57.54 -24.07
N ILE A 560 -27.80 56.64 -24.30
CA ILE A 560 -26.51 56.94 -24.92
C ILE A 560 -26.71 57.48 -26.34
N LYS A 561 -27.58 56.87 -27.17
CA LYS A 561 -27.93 57.40 -28.50
C LYS A 561 -28.61 58.77 -28.44
N GLN A 562 -29.42 59.03 -27.42
CA GLN A 562 -30.03 60.35 -27.20
C GLN A 562 -29.00 61.42 -26.82
N VAL A 563 -28.03 61.09 -25.97
CA VAL A 563 -26.95 62.00 -25.55
C VAL A 563 -25.93 62.23 -26.67
N LEU A 564 -25.49 61.16 -27.33
CA LEU A 564 -24.46 61.22 -28.36
C LEU A 564 -25.00 61.69 -29.72
N GLY A 565 -26.30 61.51 -30.01
CA GLY A 565 -26.87 61.74 -31.34
C GLY A 565 -26.61 60.56 -32.30
N PRO A 566 -27.07 60.65 -33.57
CA PRO A 566 -27.04 59.52 -34.50
C PRO A 566 -25.61 59.04 -34.77
N GLU A 567 -25.49 57.72 -34.82
CA GLU A 567 -24.28 56.90 -34.70
C GLU A 567 -23.31 57.05 -35.88
N ASP A 568 -22.59 58.17 -35.95
CA ASP A 568 -21.37 58.25 -36.75
C ASP A 568 -20.18 58.49 -35.83
N LEU A 569 -19.20 57.58 -35.89
CA LEU A 569 -18.00 57.62 -35.04
C LEU A 569 -17.24 58.93 -35.24
N GLN A 570 -17.34 59.50 -36.46
CA GLN A 570 -16.82 60.82 -36.78
C GLN A 570 -17.61 61.97 -36.12
N SER A 571 -18.92 61.87 -35.97
CA SER A 571 -19.70 62.85 -35.18
C SER A 571 -19.38 62.76 -33.69
N ILE A 572 -19.09 61.57 -33.17
CA ILE A 572 -18.65 61.38 -31.78
C ILE A 572 -17.27 61.96 -31.57
N ILE A 573 -16.31 61.70 -32.48
CA ILE A 573 -14.96 62.28 -32.43
C ILE A 573 -15.05 63.81 -32.53
N ASN A 574 -15.79 64.35 -33.49
CA ASN A 574 -15.95 65.79 -33.63
C ASN A 574 -16.61 66.42 -32.38
N LYS A 575 -17.63 65.78 -31.79
CA LYS A 575 -18.21 66.26 -30.52
C LYS A 575 -17.24 66.16 -29.35
N LEU A 576 -16.39 65.13 -29.31
CA LEU A 576 -15.39 64.94 -28.26
C LEU A 576 -14.26 65.96 -28.40
N GLU A 577 -13.82 66.24 -29.63
CA GLU A 577 -12.87 67.30 -29.97
C GLU A 577 -13.46 68.69 -29.65
N GLU A 578 -14.73 68.94 -30.02
CA GLU A 578 -15.45 70.14 -29.59
C GLU A 578 -15.50 70.24 -28.06
N HIS A 579 -15.66 69.11 -27.35
CA HIS A 579 -15.62 69.08 -25.89
C HIS A 579 -14.20 69.31 -25.34
N GLU A 580 -13.15 68.82 -25.99
CA GLU A 580 -11.76 69.08 -25.61
C GLU A 580 -11.34 70.54 -25.85
N GLU A 581 -11.89 71.22 -26.85
CA GLU A 581 -11.67 72.66 -27.05
C GLU A 581 -12.59 73.52 -26.17
N PHE A 582 -13.86 73.14 -26.04
CA PHE A 582 -14.84 73.90 -25.26
C PHE A 582 -14.58 73.81 -23.76
N PHE A 583 -14.22 72.64 -23.23
CA PHE A 583 -14.16 72.46 -21.77
C PHE A 583 -13.05 73.27 -21.09
N PRO A 584 -11.82 73.39 -21.64
CA PRO A 584 -10.80 74.28 -21.10
C PRO A 584 -11.20 75.75 -21.20
N ALA A 585 -11.83 76.16 -22.32
CA ALA A 585 -12.31 77.53 -22.50
C ALA A 585 -13.47 77.86 -21.54
N PHE A 586 -14.40 76.93 -21.36
CA PHE A 586 -15.51 77.01 -20.43
C PHE A 586 -15.02 77.01 -18.98
N GLN A 587 -14.05 76.15 -18.64
CA GLN A 587 -13.47 76.08 -17.31
C GLN A 587 -12.68 77.34 -16.97
N ALA A 588 -11.89 77.89 -17.91
CA ALA A 588 -11.24 79.18 -17.75
C ALA A 588 -12.25 80.31 -17.52
N PHE A 589 -13.26 80.43 -18.41
CA PHE A 589 -14.35 81.41 -18.26
C PHE A 589 -15.11 81.27 -16.94
N THR A 590 -15.36 80.04 -16.52
CA THR A 590 -16.05 79.73 -15.26
C THR A 590 -15.21 80.12 -14.06
N ASN A 591 -13.90 79.82 -14.07
CA ASN A 591 -12.99 80.22 -13.01
C ASN A 591 -12.87 81.74 -12.94
N ASP A 592 -12.79 82.43 -14.08
CA ASP A 592 -12.81 83.89 -14.15
C ASP A 592 -14.12 84.45 -13.55
N LEU A 593 -15.27 83.82 -13.84
CA LEU A 593 -16.57 84.19 -13.26
C LEU A 593 -16.63 83.94 -11.75
N LEU A 594 -16.08 82.83 -11.28
CA LEU A 594 -15.99 82.49 -9.85
C LEU A 594 -15.09 83.50 -9.11
N GLU A 595 -13.98 83.92 -9.72
CA GLU A 595 -13.06 84.91 -9.15
C GLU A 595 -13.68 86.31 -9.14
N ILE A 596 -14.31 86.75 -10.24
CA ILE A 596 -15.00 88.06 -10.33
C ILE A 596 -16.19 88.15 -9.36
N LEU A 597 -16.89 87.04 -9.13
CA LEU A 597 -18.04 86.99 -8.22
C LEU A 597 -17.66 86.65 -6.78
N GLU A 598 -16.40 86.29 -6.52
CA GLU A 598 -15.87 85.77 -5.24
C GLU A 598 -16.67 84.58 -4.68
N ILE A 599 -16.84 83.55 -5.51
CA ILE A 599 -17.63 82.36 -5.16
C ILE A 599 -16.82 81.09 -5.45
N ASP A 600 -16.89 80.13 -4.54
CA ASP A 600 -16.08 78.90 -4.63
C ASP A 600 -16.80 77.74 -5.35
N ASN A 601 -18.10 77.87 -5.62
CA ASN A 601 -18.94 76.79 -6.16
C ASN A 601 -19.66 77.18 -7.45
N LEU A 602 -19.57 76.29 -8.45
CA LEU A 602 -20.20 76.42 -9.77
C LEU A 602 -21.71 76.70 -9.70
N ASP A 603 -22.42 75.96 -8.84
CA ASP A 603 -23.88 76.05 -8.68
C ASP A 603 -24.33 77.39 -8.08
N ALA A 604 -23.41 78.15 -7.47
CA ALA A 604 -23.67 79.44 -6.86
C ALA A 604 -23.44 80.63 -7.82
N ILE A 605 -22.88 80.40 -9.02
CA ILE A 605 -22.68 81.44 -10.05
C ILE A 605 -24.01 82.06 -10.48
N VAL A 606 -25.00 81.26 -10.89
CA VAL A 606 -26.30 81.76 -11.37
C VAL A 606 -27.07 82.54 -10.28
N PRO A 607 -27.18 82.05 -9.03
CA PRO A 607 -27.75 82.82 -7.93
C PRO A 607 -27.06 84.17 -7.66
N ALA A 608 -25.74 84.25 -7.76
CA ALA A 608 -24.99 85.46 -7.46
C ALA A 608 -25.03 86.51 -8.57
N VAL A 609 -24.96 86.08 -9.83
CA VAL A 609 -25.20 86.98 -10.98
C VAL A 609 -26.61 87.57 -10.91
N ARG A 610 -27.62 86.80 -10.49
CA ARG A 610 -28.97 87.33 -10.25
C ARG A 610 -29.00 88.35 -9.12
N LYS A 611 -28.23 88.17 -8.04
CA LYS A 611 -28.12 89.16 -6.95
C LYS A 611 -27.45 90.46 -7.40
N LEU A 612 -26.39 90.39 -8.21
CA LEU A 612 -25.72 91.58 -8.77
C LEU A 612 -26.62 92.33 -9.76
N LYS A 613 -27.40 91.62 -10.58
CA LYS A 613 -28.40 92.23 -11.48
C LYS A 613 -29.53 92.96 -10.73
N VAL A 614 -29.80 92.57 -9.48
CA VAL A 614 -30.77 93.24 -8.58
C VAL A 614 -30.16 94.46 -7.89
N LEU A 615 -28.83 94.55 -7.79
CA LEU A 615 -28.09 95.69 -7.22
C LEU A 615 -27.67 96.74 -8.29
N SER A 616 -27.76 96.40 -9.58
CA SER A 616 -27.40 97.29 -10.70
C SER A 616 -28.58 98.04 -11.32
N TYR A 617 -29.71 98.14 -10.61
CA TYR A 617 -30.88 98.96 -10.94
C TYR A 617 -31.25 99.87 -9.78
#